data_AF-A0A0T9PR10-F1
#
_entry.id   AF-A0A0T9PR10-F1
#
_cell.length_a   1.000
_cell.length_b   1.000
_cell.length_c   1.000
_cell.angle_alpha   90.00
_cell.angle_beta   90.00
_cell.angle_gamma   90.00
#
_symmetry.space_group_name_H-M   'P 1'
#
loop_
_entity.id
_entity.type
_entity.pdbx_description
1 polymer ?
#
loop_
_entity_poly.entity_id
_entity_poly.type
_entity_poly.pdbx_seq_one_letter_code
_entity_poly.pdbx_strand_id
1 'polypeptide(L)' 'MKVKTLRVPSWLEDAMETLAKKGDRSFSKEVVRAMREHAERNGIKCPE' A
#
# COMPACT_ATOMS: atom_id res chain seq x y z
N MET A 1 0.33 4.28 15.03
CA MET A 1 1.11 3.66 13.93
C MET A 1 2.56 4.12 14.01
N LYS A 2 3.54 3.25 13.71
CA LYS A 2 4.95 3.67 13.55
C LYS A 2 5.21 4.04 12.09
N VAL A 3 5.86 5.17 11.85
CA VAL A 3 6.26 5.58 10.50
C VAL A 3 7.44 4.73 10.04
N LYS A 4 7.36 4.23 8.82
CA LYS A 4 8.43 3.49 8.14
C LYS A 4 8.66 4.12 6.77
N THR A 5 9.92 4.33 6.42
CA THR A 5 10.31 4.84 5.10
C THR A 5 10.71 3.68 4.22
N LEU A 6 10.14 3.61 3.01
CA LEU A 6 10.46 2.62 1.99
C LEU A 6 11.05 3.35 0.78
N ARG A 7 12.15 2.86 0.22
CA ARG A 7 12.64 3.31 -1.09
C ARG A 7 11.99 2.47 -2.17
N VAL A 8 11.38 3.11 -3.14
CA VAL A 8 10.75 2.45 -4.29
C VAL A 8 11.30 3.03 -5.59
N PRO A 9 11.31 2.25 -6.69
CA PRO A 9 11.52 2.80 -8.02
C PRO A 9 10.41 3.79 -8.40
N SER A 10 10.74 4.81 -9.20
CA SER A 10 9.78 5.85 -9.63
C SER A 10 8.53 5.28 -10.29
N TRP A 11 8.69 4.28 -11.15
CA TRP A 11 7.55 3.65 -11.83
C TRP A 11 6.53 3.03 -10.87
N LEU A 12 6.98 2.55 -9.71
CA LEU A 12 6.10 1.96 -8.70
C LEU A 12 5.39 3.03 -7.89
N GLU A 13 6.07 4.14 -7.60
CA GLU A 13 5.46 5.32 -6.99
C GLU A 13 4.31 5.85 -7.86
N ASP A 14 4.56 6.08 -9.15
CA ASP A 14 3.57 6.56 -10.12
C ASP A 14 2.36 5.62 -10.25
N ALA A 15 2.63 4.30 -10.28
CA ALA A 15 1.59 3.29 -10.35
C ALA A 15 0.69 3.32 -9.11
N MET A 16 1.29 3.40 -7.92
CA MET A 16 0.55 3.43 -6.66
C MET A 16 -0.20 4.75 -6.46
N GLU A 17 0.34 5.89 -6.90
CA GLU A 17 -0.40 7.15 -6.93
C GLU A 17 -1.63 7.09 -7.84
N THR A 18 -1.49 6.48 -9.02
CA THR A 18 -2.60 6.33 -9.96
C THR A 18 -3.71 5.47 -9.36
N LEU A 19 -3.37 4.36 -8.69
CA LEU A 19 -4.33 3.51 -7.99
C LEU A 19 -4.99 4.24 -6.82
N ALA A 20 -4.22 5.02 -6.06
CA ALA A 20 -4.74 5.81 -4.95
C ALA A 20 -5.78 6.83 -5.42
N LYS A 21 -5.49 7.56 -6.52
CA LYS A 21 -6.44 8.51 -7.14
C LYS A 21 -7.72 7.81 -7.61
N LYS A 22 -7.61 6.64 -8.27
CA LYS A 22 -8.78 5.86 -8.71
C LYS A 22 -9.66 5.38 -7.55
N GLY A 23 -9.05 5.10 -6.40
CA GLY A 23 -9.73 4.61 -5.20
C GLY A 23 -10.21 5.68 -4.23
N ASP A 24 -10.03 6.97 -4.56
CA ASP A 24 -10.26 8.13 -3.67
C ASP A 24 -9.54 7.99 -2.31
N ARG A 25 -8.25 7.66 -2.37
CA ARG A 25 -7.39 7.40 -1.20
C ARG A 25 -6.07 8.15 -1.30
N SER A 26 -5.41 8.31 -0.14
CA SER A 26 -4.01 8.73 -0.11
C SER A 26 -3.08 7.59 -0.53
N PHE A 27 -1.92 7.95 -1.09
CA PHE A 27 -0.85 7.01 -1.44
C PHE A 27 -0.55 6.03 -0.29
N SER A 28 -0.32 6.54 0.93
CA SER A 28 0.00 5.71 2.08
C SER A 28 -1.10 4.70 2.42
N LYS A 29 -2.38 5.09 2.30
CA LYS A 29 -3.50 4.16 2.54
C LYS A 29 -3.55 3.07 1.47
N GLU A 30 -3.29 3.43 0.22
CA GLU A 30 -3.29 2.48 -0.88
C GLU A 30 -2.14 1.48 -0.79
N VAL A 31 -0.94 1.94 -0.42
CA VAL A 31 0.22 1.06 -0.16
C VAL A 31 -0.05 0.12 1.00
N VAL A 32 -0.58 0.62 2.12
CA VAL A 32 -0.90 -0.22 3.28
C VAL A 32 -1.98 -1.25 2.94
N ARG A 33 -3.01 -0.88 2.15
CA ARG A 33 -4.03 -1.80 1.65
C ARG A 33 -3.40 -2.90 0.80
N ALA A 34 -2.57 -2.54 -0.17
CA ALA A 34 -1.92 -3.52 -1.05
C ALA A 34 -1.00 -4.48 -0.26
N MET A 35 -0.26 -3.96 0.73
CA MET A 35 0.55 -4.78 1.63
C MET A 35 -0.31 -5.73 2.48
N ARG A 36 -1.44 -5.24 3.01
CA ARG A 36 -2.40 -6.05 3.78
C ARG A 36 -2.96 -7.19 2.93
N GLU A 37 -3.44 -6.90 1.74
CA GLU A 37 -3.99 -7.91 0.81
C GLU A 37 -2.93 -8.93 0.38
N HIS A 38 -1.69 -8.50 0.23
CA HIS A 38 -0.58 -9.43 -0.01
C HIS A 38 -0.35 -10.34 1.20
N ALA A 39 -0.33 -9.81 2.42
CA ALA A 39 -0.15 -10.58 3.64
C ALA A 39 -1.29 -11.59 3.87
N GLU A 40 -2.54 -11.17 3.67
CA GLU A 40 -3.73 -12.03 3.81
C GLU A 40 -3.73 -13.18 2.79
N ARG A 41 -3.34 -12.92 1.54
CA ARG A 41 -3.17 -13.97 0.51
C ARG A 41 -2.10 -15.00 0.86
N ASN A 42 -1.16 -14.65 1.74
CA ASN A 42 -0.13 -15.56 2.25
C ASN A 42 -0.49 -16.16 3.62
N GLY A 43 -1.75 -16.05 4.06
CA GLY A 43 -2.24 -16.65 5.29
C GLY A 43 -1.94 -15.86 6.57
N ILE A 44 -1.40 -14.64 6.46
CA ILE A 44 -1.15 -13.77 7.61
C ILE A 44 -2.46 -13.05 7.96
N LYS A 45 -2.99 -13.31 9.16
CA LYS A 45 -4.14 -12.55 9.68
C LYS A 45 -3.70 -11.16 10.09
N CYS A 46 -4.14 -10.15 9.36
CA CYS A 46 -3.92 -8.75 9.70
C CYS A 46 -4.98 -8.28 10.72
N PRO A 47 -4.61 -7.96 11.97
CA PRO A 47 -5.53 -7.33 12.92
C PRO A 47 -5.92 -5.91 12.45
N GLU A 48 -7.02 -5.37 12.99
CA GLU A 48 -7.51 -4.01 12.69
C GLU A 48 -6.49 -2.91 12.97
#